data_AF-A0A6L5FRX2-F1
#
_entry.id   AF-A0A6L5FRX2-F1
#
_cell.length_a   1.000
_cell.length_b   1.000
_cell.length_c   1.000
_cell.angle_alpha   90.00
_cell.angle_beta   90.00
_cell.angle_gamma   90.00
#
_symmetry.space_group_name_H-M   'P 1'
#
loop_
_entity.id
_entity.type
_entity.pdbx_description
1 polymer ?
#
loop_
_entity_poly.entity_id
_entity_poly.type
_entity_poly.pdbx_seq_one_letter_code
_entity_poly.pdbx_strand_id
1 'polypeptide(L)'
;MPSRARRSFDELSHDVEKLMSYDPVGPGGGKRIEKTEVLNKSAIVLLTAFWEAYCEDLAVEAVSHLVEFAESAEELPQRLRERVARELRKERDELSVWRLADDGWRRMLRVRLRELQKKRNLLMNTPKSSNVDYIFDNYLGVPHVSEAWHWQGMTQESACKKLDRMVTLRGDIAHRGSAAKPVSRAVARGHLKHVRRIVGKTGGAVNSVLRDSTGVGLWEPMLVRVMERVTGDIFTAAEVNRALDTLTTSQREVISLRFGLHTRSSITHPSDKPEQLMKLDEIASMLGVTSKRIRQIESAALRKLRAFQTDQ
;
A
#
# COMPACT_ATOMS: atom_id res chain seq x y z
N MET A 1 10.72 5.84 3.23
CA MET A 1 9.38 6.39 3.54
C MET A 1 8.40 5.22 3.68
N PRO A 2 7.22 5.37 4.29
CA PRO A 2 6.17 4.36 4.21
C PRO A 2 5.57 4.27 2.80
N SER A 3 5.10 3.08 2.39
CA SER A 3 4.33 2.89 1.14
C SER A 3 3.01 3.69 1.17
N ARG A 4 2.31 3.81 0.02
CA ARG A 4 1.03 4.54 -0.02
C ARG A 4 -0.02 3.84 0.86
N ALA A 5 -0.11 2.52 0.77
CA ALA A 5 -0.98 1.69 1.60
C ALA A 5 -0.69 1.91 3.08
N ARG A 6 0.59 1.99 3.46
CA ARG A 6 0.99 2.26 4.84
C ARG A 6 0.55 3.65 5.32
N ARG A 7 0.72 4.69 4.51
CA ARG A 7 0.27 6.04 4.84
C ARG A 7 -1.24 6.10 5.02
N SER A 8 -1.99 5.53 4.07
CA SER A 8 -3.44 5.42 4.15
C SER A 8 -3.89 4.70 5.42
N PHE A 9 -3.26 3.56 5.76
CA PHE A 9 -3.56 2.85 7.01
C PHE A 9 -3.26 3.71 8.25
N ASP A 10 -2.11 4.38 8.31
CA ASP A 10 -1.72 5.20 9.46
C ASP A 10 -2.72 6.37 9.65
N GLU A 11 -3.14 7.03 8.57
CA GLU A 11 -4.16 8.09 8.58
C GLU A 11 -5.52 7.57 9.06
N LEU A 12 -6.04 6.51 8.43
CA LEU A 12 -7.34 5.90 8.80
C LEU A 12 -7.34 5.36 10.23
N SER A 13 -6.19 4.88 10.73
CA SER A 13 -6.07 4.38 12.09
C SER A 13 -6.33 5.44 13.17
N HIS A 14 -6.22 6.73 12.83
CA HIS A 14 -6.57 7.83 13.72
C HIS A 14 -8.07 7.87 14.03
N ASP A 15 -8.94 7.46 13.10
CA ASP A 15 -10.38 7.37 13.36
C ASP A 15 -10.70 6.32 14.42
N VAL A 16 -9.95 5.21 14.45
CA VAL A 16 -10.08 4.17 15.48
C VAL A 16 -9.68 4.73 16.84
N GLU A 17 -8.59 5.51 16.91
CA GLU A 17 -8.16 6.19 18.14
C GLU A 17 -9.20 7.19 18.63
N LYS A 18 -9.74 8.00 17.71
CA LYS A 18 -10.77 8.99 17.99
C LYS A 18 -12.02 8.33 18.55
N LEU A 19 -12.49 7.23 17.94
CA LEU A 19 -13.63 6.46 18.45
C LEU A 19 -13.42 5.97 19.88
N MET A 20 -12.21 5.47 20.18
CA MET A 20 -11.88 4.98 21.52
C MET A 20 -11.63 6.10 22.53
N SER A 21 -11.41 7.34 22.09
CA SER A 21 -11.20 8.51 22.95
C SER A 21 -12.50 9.07 23.53
N TYR A 22 -13.64 8.85 22.86
CA TYR A 22 -14.93 9.30 23.37
C TYR A 22 -15.29 8.59 24.68
N ASP A 23 -15.70 9.39 25.66
CA ASP A 23 -16.40 8.93 26.86
C ASP A 23 -17.85 9.42 26.74
N PRO A 24 -18.82 8.52 26.55
CA PRO A 24 -20.22 8.91 26.44
C PRO A 24 -20.73 9.35 27.82
N VAL A 25 -20.50 10.61 28.18
CA VAL A 25 -21.06 11.21 29.39
C VAL A 25 -22.54 11.51 29.15
N GLY A 26 -23.42 10.95 29.98
CA GLY A 26 -24.86 11.25 30.00
C GLY A 26 -25.46 10.84 31.34
N PRO A 27 -26.60 11.44 31.74
CA PRO A 27 -27.23 11.17 33.03
C PRO A 27 -27.74 9.71 33.06
N GLY A 28 -27.19 8.90 33.99
CA GLY A 28 -27.53 7.49 34.18
C GLY A 28 -26.39 6.53 33.82
N GLY A 29 -25.65 6.06 34.83
CA GLY A 29 -24.44 5.22 34.66
C GLY A 29 -24.62 3.92 33.87
N GLY A 30 -25.85 3.37 33.80
CA GLY A 30 -26.15 2.19 32.98
C GLY A 30 -26.04 2.42 31.47
N LYS A 31 -26.50 3.58 30.97
CA LYS A 31 -26.42 3.94 29.54
C LYS A 31 -24.99 4.23 29.07
N ARG A 32 -24.05 4.48 29.99
CA ARG A 32 -22.63 4.77 29.69
C ARG A 32 -21.87 3.52 29.27
N ILE A 33 -22.12 2.38 29.93
CA ILE A 33 -21.42 1.12 29.66
C ILE A 33 -21.79 0.61 28.26
N GLU A 34 -23.09 0.58 27.93
CA GLU A 34 -23.60 0.16 26.63
C GLU A 34 -23.05 1.01 25.47
N LYS A 35 -23.09 2.35 25.62
CA LYS A 35 -22.55 3.27 24.60
C LYS A 35 -21.05 3.09 24.39
N THR A 36 -20.29 2.88 25.47
CA THR A 36 -18.84 2.66 25.39
C THR A 36 -18.53 1.32 24.71
N GLU A 37 -19.33 0.29 24.96
CA GLU A 37 -19.20 -1.01 24.32
C GLU A 37 -19.47 -0.94 22.82
N VAL A 38 -20.52 -0.23 22.39
CA VAL A 38 -20.83 -0.02 20.97
C VAL A 38 -19.65 0.65 20.26
N LEU A 39 -19.06 1.70 20.85
CA LEU A 39 -17.89 2.38 20.28
C LEU A 39 -16.69 1.43 20.13
N ASN A 40 -16.42 0.59 21.14
CA ASN A 40 -15.32 -0.38 21.08
C ASN A 40 -15.57 -1.48 20.02
N LYS A 41 -16.83 -1.93 19.88
CA LYS A 41 -17.23 -2.88 18.83
C LYS A 41 -17.05 -2.26 17.44
N SER A 42 -17.47 -1.01 17.24
CA SER A 42 -17.25 -0.26 15.99
C SER A 42 -15.76 -0.10 15.66
N ALA A 43 -14.92 0.15 16.68
CA ALA A 43 -13.46 0.23 16.49
C ALA A 43 -12.87 -1.08 15.95
N ILE A 44 -13.33 -2.25 16.40
CA ILE A 44 -12.89 -3.55 15.87
C ILE A 44 -13.32 -3.73 14.41
N VAL A 45 -14.56 -3.37 14.08
CA VAL A 45 -15.09 -3.48 12.71
C VAL A 45 -14.28 -2.60 11.75
N LEU A 46 -14.06 -1.33 12.09
CA LEU A 46 -13.28 -0.40 11.27
C LEU A 46 -11.82 -0.83 11.14
N LEU A 47 -11.17 -1.22 12.25
CA LEU A 47 -9.79 -1.69 12.21
C LEU A 47 -9.63 -2.93 11.30
N THR A 48 -10.62 -3.83 11.29
CA THR A 48 -10.61 -5.00 10.40
C THR A 48 -10.72 -4.59 8.93
N ALA A 49 -11.57 -3.61 8.61
CA ALA A 49 -11.70 -3.07 7.26
C ALA A 49 -10.42 -2.35 6.81
N PHE A 50 -9.77 -1.57 7.69
CA PHE A 50 -8.51 -0.89 7.37
C PHE A 50 -7.36 -1.87 7.15
N TRP A 51 -7.32 -2.97 7.91
CA TRP A 51 -6.36 -4.05 7.69
C TRP A 51 -6.56 -4.73 6.33
N GLU A 52 -7.83 -4.98 5.96
CA GLU A 52 -8.21 -5.57 4.67
C GLU A 52 -7.77 -4.68 3.51
N ALA A 53 -8.16 -3.41 3.54
CA ALA A 53 -7.80 -2.41 2.53
C ALA A 53 -6.27 -2.27 2.41
N TYR A 54 -5.55 -2.23 3.54
CA TYR A 54 -4.09 -2.19 3.53
C TYR A 54 -3.45 -3.37 2.78
N CYS A 55 -3.94 -4.60 3.00
CA CYS A 55 -3.38 -5.78 2.35
C CYS A 55 -3.58 -5.74 0.84
N GLU A 56 -4.77 -5.35 0.40
CA GLU A 56 -5.12 -5.27 -1.01
C GLU A 56 -4.39 -4.12 -1.72
N ASP A 57 -4.34 -2.94 -1.11
CA ASP A 57 -3.62 -1.79 -1.66
C ASP A 57 -2.12 -2.07 -1.73
N LEU A 58 -1.53 -2.71 -0.72
CA LEU A 58 -0.12 -3.11 -0.76
C LEU A 58 0.15 -4.11 -1.88
N ALA A 59 -0.73 -5.08 -2.11
CA ALA A 59 -0.59 -6.03 -3.22
C ALA A 59 -0.68 -5.32 -4.58
N VAL A 60 -1.60 -4.36 -4.74
CA VAL A 60 -1.72 -3.53 -5.95
C VAL A 60 -0.46 -2.71 -6.20
N GLU A 61 0.06 -2.05 -5.16
CA GLU A 61 1.31 -1.27 -5.22
C GLU A 61 2.48 -2.14 -5.63
N ALA A 62 2.63 -3.31 -5.02
CA ALA A 62 3.72 -4.22 -5.28
C ALA A 62 3.68 -4.84 -6.70
N VAL A 63 2.49 -5.22 -7.20
CA VAL A 63 2.37 -5.69 -8.60
C VAL A 63 2.67 -4.55 -9.58
N SER A 64 2.19 -3.34 -9.28
CA SER A 64 2.49 -2.15 -10.11
C SER A 64 3.99 -1.89 -10.16
N HIS A 65 4.67 -2.03 -9.02
CA HIS A 65 6.13 -1.90 -8.91
C HIS A 65 6.86 -2.93 -9.78
N LEU A 66 6.48 -4.21 -9.72
CA LEU A 66 7.08 -5.24 -10.59
C LEU A 66 6.84 -4.94 -12.08
N VAL A 67 5.62 -4.51 -12.44
CA VAL A 67 5.26 -4.12 -13.81
C VAL A 67 6.04 -2.92 -14.31
N GLU A 68 6.52 -2.05 -13.43
CA GLU A 68 7.23 -0.84 -13.81
C GLU A 68 8.74 -1.04 -13.81
N PHE A 69 9.29 -1.72 -12.80
CA PHE A 69 10.72 -1.70 -12.52
C PHE A 69 11.45 -3.01 -12.80
N ALA A 70 10.77 -4.16 -12.91
CA ALA A 70 11.47 -5.38 -13.32
C ALA A 70 12.01 -5.21 -14.75
N GLU A 71 13.30 -5.46 -14.97
CA GLU A 71 13.95 -5.28 -16.27
C GLU A 71 13.54 -6.38 -17.26
N SER A 72 13.46 -7.61 -16.77
CA SER A 72 13.08 -8.79 -17.54
C SER A 72 12.13 -9.70 -16.73
N ALA A 73 11.59 -10.73 -17.37
CA ALA A 73 10.78 -11.72 -16.69
C ALA A 73 11.57 -12.52 -15.64
N GLU A 74 12.89 -12.69 -15.83
CA GLU A 74 13.75 -13.52 -14.96
C GLU A 74 13.87 -12.95 -13.55
N GLU A 75 13.81 -11.63 -13.45
CA GLU A 75 13.87 -10.86 -12.20
C GLU A 75 12.58 -10.99 -11.35
N LEU A 76 11.49 -11.46 -11.95
CA LEU A 76 10.25 -11.70 -11.20
C LEU A 76 10.42 -12.84 -10.20
N PRO A 77 9.75 -12.77 -9.03
CA PRO A 77 9.75 -13.85 -8.06
C PRO A 77 9.41 -15.19 -8.72
N GLN A 78 10.24 -16.21 -8.49
CA GLN A 78 10.12 -17.51 -9.16
C GLN A 78 8.70 -18.08 -9.05
N ARG A 79 8.10 -18.02 -7.86
CA ARG A 79 6.72 -18.51 -7.64
C ARG A 79 5.68 -17.75 -8.45
N LEU A 80 5.86 -16.44 -8.67
CA LEU A 80 4.98 -15.65 -9.52
C LEU A 80 5.10 -16.13 -10.97
N ARG A 81 6.33 -16.36 -11.48
CA ARG A 81 6.55 -16.93 -12.81
C ARG A 81 5.89 -18.29 -12.98
N GLU A 82 6.09 -19.20 -12.02
CA GLU A 82 5.49 -20.54 -12.04
C GLU A 82 3.96 -20.50 -12.00
N ARG A 83 3.40 -19.54 -11.28
CA ARG A 83 1.94 -19.33 -11.22
C ARG A 83 1.40 -18.83 -12.55
N VAL A 84 2.00 -17.81 -13.14
CA VAL A 84 1.63 -17.31 -14.46
C VAL A 84 1.74 -18.42 -15.51
N ALA A 85 2.82 -19.20 -15.49
CA ALA A 85 3.00 -20.33 -16.39
C ALA A 85 1.91 -21.41 -16.21
N ARG A 86 1.55 -21.75 -14.96
CA ARG A 86 0.47 -22.71 -14.67
C ARG A 86 -0.91 -22.22 -15.12
N GLU A 87 -1.18 -20.93 -15.02
CA GLU A 87 -2.45 -20.36 -15.48
C GLU A 87 -2.58 -20.44 -17.01
N LEU A 88 -1.51 -20.12 -17.75
CA LEU A 88 -1.50 -20.24 -19.21
C LEU A 88 -1.61 -21.69 -19.68
N ARG A 89 -0.98 -22.64 -18.99
CA ARG A 89 -1.12 -24.08 -19.31
C ARG A 89 -2.56 -24.60 -19.19
N LYS A 90 -3.46 -23.89 -18.48
CA LYS A 90 -4.88 -24.26 -18.40
C LYS A 90 -5.68 -23.75 -19.60
N GLU A 91 -5.13 -22.84 -20.39
CA GLU A 91 -5.75 -22.43 -21.64
C GLU A 91 -5.69 -23.59 -22.65
N ARG A 92 -6.76 -23.77 -23.42
CA ARG A 92 -6.84 -24.83 -24.45
C ARG A 92 -5.95 -24.54 -25.66
N ASP A 93 -5.56 -23.28 -25.83
CA ASP A 93 -4.74 -22.79 -26.94
C ASP A 93 -3.26 -23.07 -26.66
N GLU A 94 -2.65 -23.99 -27.42
CA GLU A 94 -1.24 -24.36 -27.27
C GLU A 94 -0.29 -23.18 -27.56
N LEU A 95 -0.74 -22.17 -28.32
CA LEU A 95 0.04 -20.96 -28.62
C LEU A 95 -0.02 -19.91 -27.50
N SER A 96 -0.82 -20.14 -26.44
CA SER A 96 -0.94 -19.22 -25.30
C SER A 96 0.39 -18.93 -24.60
N VAL A 97 1.37 -19.85 -24.65
CA VAL A 97 2.71 -19.69 -24.08
C VAL A 97 3.48 -18.55 -24.77
N TRP A 98 3.30 -18.36 -26.08
CA TRP A 98 3.94 -17.28 -26.84
C TRP A 98 3.47 -15.89 -26.40
N ARG A 99 2.33 -15.78 -25.71
CA ARG A 99 1.85 -14.49 -25.16
C ARG A 99 2.77 -13.93 -24.08
N LEU A 100 3.67 -14.74 -23.51
CA LEU A 100 4.67 -14.29 -22.54
C LEU A 100 5.95 -13.74 -23.18
N ALA A 101 6.23 -14.07 -24.44
CA ALA A 101 7.45 -13.66 -25.12
C ALA A 101 7.58 -12.13 -25.19
N ASP A 102 8.82 -11.66 -25.28
CA ASP A 102 9.18 -10.24 -25.25
C ASP A 102 8.59 -9.54 -24.01
N ASP A 103 7.87 -8.44 -24.20
CA ASP A 103 7.14 -7.72 -23.14
C ASP A 103 5.77 -8.33 -22.78
N GLY A 104 5.49 -9.53 -23.29
CA GLY A 104 4.25 -10.26 -23.09
C GLY A 104 3.92 -10.54 -21.62
N TRP A 105 4.93 -10.94 -20.84
CA TRP A 105 4.80 -11.14 -19.39
C TRP A 105 4.35 -9.86 -18.66
N ARG A 106 4.86 -8.68 -19.07
CA ARG A 106 4.49 -7.39 -18.48
C ARG A 106 3.04 -7.04 -18.81
N ARG A 107 2.58 -7.33 -20.03
CA ARG A 107 1.16 -7.21 -20.40
C ARG A 107 0.29 -8.13 -19.55
N MET A 108 0.72 -9.37 -19.32
CA MET A 108 -0.03 -10.30 -18.47
C MET A 108 -0.13 -9.80 -17.03
N LEU A 109 0.97 -9.31 -16.43
CA LEU A 109 0.94 -8.71 -15.10
C LEU A 109 0.03 -7.47 -15.05
N ARG A 110 -0.02 -6.64 -16.09
CA ARG A 110 -1.00 -5.53 -16.19
C ARG A 110 -2.45 -6.01 -16.22
N VAL A 111 -2.74 -7.14 -16.87
CA VAL A 111 -4.07 -7.76 -16.83
C VAL A 111 -4.38 -8.24 -15.41
N ARG A 112 -3.46 -8.95 -14.75
CA ARG A 112 -3.62 -9.35 -13.34
C ARG A 112 -3.86 -8.15 -12.43
N LEU A 113 -3.10 -7.07 -12.62
CA LEU A 113 -3.22 -5.83 -11.86
C LEU A 113 -4.62 -5.22 -12.02
N ARG A 114 -5.13 -5.13 -13.25
CA ARG A 114 -6.50 -4.64 -13.50
C ARG A 114 -7.56 -5.51 -12.82
N GLU A 115 -7.40 -6.83 -12.86
CA GLU A 115 -8.32 -7.75 -12.21
C GLU A 115 -8.25 -7.66 -10.68
N LEU A 116 -7.05 -7.49 -10.11
CA LEU A 116 -6.86 -7.21 -8.70
C LEU A 116 -7.54 -5.89 -8.30
N GLN A 117 -7.36 -4.83 -9.08
CA GLN A 117 -7.98 -3.53 -8.85
C GLN A 117 -9.51 -3.54 -8.97
N LYS A 118 -10.07 -4.28 -9.94
CA LYS A 118 -11.53 -4.43 -10.10
C LYS A 118 -12.17 -5.17 -8.93
N LYS A 119 -11.47 -6.18 -8.40
CA LYS A 119 -11.94 -6.99 -7.27
C LYS A 119 -11.52 -6.39 -5.92
N ARG A 120 -10.86 -5.23 -5.90
CA ARG A 120 -10.51 -4.51 -4.68
C ARG A 120 -11.77 -4.29 -3.83
N ASN A 121 -11.66 -4.55 -2.54
CA ASN A 121 -12.70 -4.64 -1.50
C ASN A 121 -13.64 -5.85 -1.60
N LEU A 122 -13.37 -6.81 -2.52
CA LEU A 122 -14.12 -8.05 -2.68
C LEU A 122 -13.22 -9.30 -2.61
N LEU A 123 -11.90 -9.14 -2.57
CA LEU A 123 -10.95 -10.26 -2.59
C LEU A 123 -10.84 -10.90 -1.21
N MET A 124 -10.72 -10.08 -0.16
CA MET A 124 -10.61 -10.55 1.21
C MET A 124 -11.94 -10.58 1.94
N ASN A 125 -12.80 -11.56 1.66
CA ASN A 125 -14.01 -11.77 2.48
C ASN A 125 -13.71 -11.96 3.99
N THR A 126 -12.48 -12.32 4.34
CA THR A 126 -12.04 -12.53 5.73
C THR A 126 -10.51 -12.34 5.81
N PRO A 127 -9.98 -11.22 6.34
CA PRO A 127 -8.54 -10.92 6.30
C PRO A 127 -7.73 -11.63 7.41
N LYS A 128 -7.94 -12.95 7.56
CA LYS A 128 -7.16 -13.85 8.43
C LYS A 128 -5.77 -14.12 7.85
N SER A 129 -4.82 -14.52 8.69
CA SER A 129 -3.42 -14.72 8.29
C SER A 129 -3.25 -15.62 7.07
N SER A 130 -4.00 -16.73 6.98
CA SER A 130 -3.96 -17.64 5.83
C SER A 130 -4.40 -16.98 4.51
N ASN A 131 -5.40 -16.10 4.57
CA ASN A 131 -5.89 -15.41 3.38
C ASN A 131 -4.92 -14.29 2.97
N VAL A 132 -4.26 -13.67 3.95
CA VAL A 132 -3.20 -12.68 3.70
C VAL A 132 -2.05 -13.36 2.96
N ASP A 133 -1.54 -14.47 3.49
CA ASP A 133 -0.51 -15.28 2.84
C ASP A 133 -0.93 -15.71 1.43
N TYR A 134 -2.17 -16.17 1.25
CA TYR A 134 -2.69 -16.55 -0.06
C TYR A 134 -2.67 -15.40 -1.09
N ILE A 135 -3.07 -14.19 -0.71
CA ILE A 135 -3.08 -13.05 -1.64
C ILE A 135 -1.66 -12.68 -2.06
N PHE A 136 -0.74 -12.57 -1.10
CA PHE A 136 0.64 -12.23 -1.41
C PHE A 136 1.34 -13.34 -2.22
N ASP A 137 1.02 -14.62 -2.00
CA ASP A 137 1.48 -15.72 -2.87
C ASP A 137 0.90 -15.61 -4.27
N ASN A 138 -0.40 -15.34 -4.37
CA ASN A 138 -1.11 -15.37 -5.64
C ASN A 138 -0.70 -14.23 -6.58
N TYR A 139 -0.41 -13.05 -6.03
CA TYR A 139 -0.13 -11.86 -6.82
C TYR A 139 1.35 -11.49 -6.87
N LEU A 140 2.13 -11.81 -5.84
CA LEU A 140 3.56 -11.48 -5.78
C LEU A 140 4.47 -12.70 -5.71
N GLY A 141 3.95 -13.91 -5.50
CA GLY A 141 4.76 -15.10 -5.28
C GLY A 141 5.43 -15.13 -3.90
N VAL A 142 4.81 -14.49 -2.89
CA VAL A 142 5.29 -14.47 -1.49
C VAL A 142 4.41 -15.40 -0.63
N PRO A 143 4.78 -16.67 -0.43
CA PRO A 143 3.89 -17.71 0.11
C PRO A 143 3.52 -17.54 1.58
N HIS A 144 4.40 -16.92 2.38
CA HIS A 144 4.25 -16.82 3.83
C HIS A 144 4.71 -15.45 4.33
N VAL A 145 4.04 -14.38 3.88
CA VAL A 145 4.34 -13.04 4.37
C VAL A 145 4.18 -12.94 5.91
N SER A 146 3.35 -13.80 6.49
CA SER A 146 3.14 -13.92 7.92
C SER A 146 4.36 -14.40 8.70
N GLU A 147 5.34 -15.07 8.08
CA GLU A 147 6.62 -15.45 8.73
C GLU A 147 7.36 -14.23 9.30
N ALA A 148 7.22 -13.07 8.67
CA ALA A 148 7.80 -11.82 9.15
C ALA A 148 7.14 -11.28 10.43
N TRP A 149 5.99 -11.82 10.86
CA TRP A 149 5.19 -11.31 11.98
C TRP A 149 5.70 -11.76 13.34
N HIS A 150 6.99 -11.53 13.61
CA HIS A 150 7.61 -11.81 14.89
C HIS A 150 8.35 -10.59 15.44
N TRP A 151 8.34 -10.46 16.76
CA TRP A 151 9.10 -9.45 17.50
C TRP A 151 9.28 -9.91 18.95
N GLN A 152 10.05 -9.15 19.74
CA GLN A 152 10.28 -9.49 21.15
C GLN A 152 8.95 -9.70 21.90
N GLY A 153 8.76 -10.90 22.45
CA GLY A 153 7.54 -11.29 23.16
C GLY A 153 6.33 -11.61 22.27
N MET A 154 6.51 -11.80 20.96
CA MET A 154 5.46 -12.25 20.03
C MET A 154 6.04 -13.17 18.96
N THR A 155 5.69 -14.45 19.02
CA THR A 155 5.98 -15.41 17.95
C THR A 155 5.07 -15.19 16.75
N GLN A 156 5.50 -15.65 15.57
CA GLN A 156 4.68 -15.68 14.36
C GLN A 156 3.29 -16.29 14.61
N GLU A 157 3.26 -17.50 15.20
CA GLU A 157 2.03 -18.21 15.52
C GLU A 157 1.11 -17.38 16.44
N SER A 158 1.67 -16.73 17.47
CA SER A 158 0.90 -15.87 18.38
C SER A 158 0.36 -14.64 17.68
N ALA A 159 1.13 -14.06 16.74
CA ALA A 159 0.72 -12.91 15.97
C ALA A 159 -0.45 -13.24 15.03
N CYS A 160 -0.37 -14.37 14.31
CA CYS A 160 -1.44 -14.90 13.48
C CYS A 160 -2.69 -15.20 14.31
N LYS A 161 -2.57 -15.95 15.41
CA LYS A 161 -3.69 -16.25 16.32
C LYS A 161 -4.36 -14.98 16.84
N LYS A 162 -3.59 -13.93 17.18
CA LYS A 162 -4.15 -12.67 17.67
C LYS A 162 -4.85 -11.87 16.58
N LEU A 163 -4.33 -11.87 15.34
CA LEU A 163 -5.00 -11.27 14.20
C LEU A 163 -6.32 -12.01 13.88
N ASP A 164 -6.27 -13.34 13.79
CA ASP A 164 -7.43 -14.16 13.44
C ASP A 164 -8.55 -14.07 14.48
N ARG A 165 -8.20 -13.92 15.76
CA ARG A 165 -9.17 -13.62 16.83
C ARG A 165 -9.88 -12.28 16.61
N MET A 166 -9.17 -11.25 16.16
CA MET A 166 -9.78 -9.96 15.83
C MET A 166 -10.78 -10.09 14.69
N VAL A 167 -10.38 -10.79 13.62
CA VAL A 167 -11.23 -11.00 12.44
C VAL A 167 -12.46 -11.85 12.79
N THR A 168 -12.29 -12.85 13.66
CA THR A 168 -13.41 -13.65 14.19
C THR A 168 -14.34 -12.79 15.05
N LEU A 169 -13.79 -11.93 15.92
CA LEU A 169 -14.57 -10.99 16.72
C LEU A 169 -15.37 -10.00 15.85
N ARG A 170 -14.80 -9.53 14.73
CA ARG A 170 -15.55 -8.72 13.74
C ARG A 170 -16.75 -9.47 13.18
N GLY A 171 -16.58 -10.75 12.82
CA GLY A 171 -17.67 -11.60 12.34
C GLY A 171 -18.77 -11.76 13.41
N ASP A 172 -18.37 -12.01 14.66
CA ASP A 172 -19.30 -12.11 15.78
C ASP A 172 -20.10 -10.83 15.99
N ILE A 173 -19.45 -9.66 15.94
CA ILE A 173 -20.11 -8.36 16.06
C ILE A 173 -21.10 -8.13 14.92
N ALA A 174 -20.72 -8.46 13.68
CA ALA A 174 -21.58 -8.26 12.51
C ALA A 174 -22.83 -9.14 12.54
N HIS A 175 -22.71 -10.41 12.97
CA HIS A 175 -23.84 -11.34 13.00
C HIS A 175 -24.72 -11.23 14.24
N ARG A 176 -24.14 -10.88 15.40
CA ARG A 176 -24.85 -10.90 16.68
C ARG A 176 -25.10 -9.52 17.28
N GLY A 177 -24.49 -8.46 16.75
CA GLY A 177 -24.71 -7.08 17.19
C GLY A 177 -24.51 -6.89 18.70
N SER A 178 -25.59 -6.50 19.40
CA SER A 178 -25.61 -6.34 20.86
C SER A 178 -25.41 -7.67 21.60
N ALA A 179 -25.80 -8.81 21.03
CA ALA A 179 -25.60 -10.14 21.61
C ALA A 179 -24.18 -10.70 21.42
N ALA A 180 -23.29 -9.98 20.72
CA ALA A 180 -21.88 -10.33 20.66
C ALA A 180 -21.18 -10.07 22.00
N LYS A 181 -20.10 -10.83 22.29
CA LYS A 181 -19.31 -10.67 23.52
C LYS A 181 -18.91 -9.21 23.75
N PRO A 182 -18.96 -8.70 25.00
CA PRO A 182 -18.55 -7.34 25.31
C PRO A 182 -17.09 -7.08 24.90
N VAL A 183 -16.85 -5.91 24.31
CA VAL A 183 -15.50 -5.47 23.92
C VAL A 183 -15.09 -4.29 24.79
N SER A 184 -14.03 -4.48 25.56
CA SER A 184 -13.45 -3.41 26.37
C SER A 184 -12.53 -2.52 25.54
N ARG A 185 -12.32 -1.29 26.00
CA ARG A 185 -11.41 -0.33 25.36
C ARG A 185 -9.97 -0.85 25.32
N ALA A 186 -9.56 -1.61 26.34
CA ALA A 186 -8.24 -2.24 26.40
C ALA A 186 -8.06 -3.30 25.30
N VAL A 187 -9.10 -4.10 25.03
CA VAL A 187 -9.09 -5.09 23.93
C VAL A 187 -8.97 -4.39 22.58
N ALA A 188 -9.77 -3.36 22.32
CA ALA A 188 -9.73 -2.61 21.05
C ALA A 188 -8.35 -1.96 20.81
N ARG A 189 -7.79 -1.26 21.81
CA ARG A 189 -6.43 -0.69 21.74
C ARG A 189 -5.35 -1.76 21.55
N GLY A 190 -5.50 -2.89 22.23
CA GLY A 190 -4.60 -4.03 22.13
C GLY A 190 -4.55 -4.64 20.73
N HIS A 191 -5.67 -4.61 20.00
CA HIS A 191 -5.75 -5.00 18.59
C HIS A 191 -5.19 -3.92 17.66
N LEU A 192 -5.50 -2.64 17.87
CA LEU A 192 -4.93 -1.54 17.07
C LEU A 192 -3.40 -1.56 17.09
N LYS A 193 -2.80 -1.66 18.28
CA LYS A 193 -1.33 -1.77 18.44
C LYS A 193 -0.76 -3.00 17.74
N HIS A 194 -1.51 -4.11 17.75
CA HIS A 194 -1.11 -5.35 17.10
C HIS A 194 -1.09 -5.22 15.58
N VAL A 195 -2.18 -4.71 15.00
CA VAL A 195 -2.32 -4.52 13.55
C VAL A 195 -1.27 -3.54 13.04
N ARG A 196 -1.01 -2.41 13.73
CA ARG A 196 0.07 -1.48 13.36
C ARG A 196 1.44 -2.15 13.23
N ARG A 197 1.75 -3.11 14.11
CA ARG A 197 3.01 -3.88 14.03
C ARG A 197 3.01 -4.83 12.85
N ILE A 198 1.93 -5.57 12.66
CA ILE A 198 1.78 -6.50 11.52
C ILE A 198 1.89 -5.74 10.19
N VAL A 199 1.20 -4.60 10.05
CA VAL A 199 1.29 -3.70 8.90
C VAL A 199 2.74 -3.38 8.57
N GLY A 200 3.53 -2.94 9.56
CA GLY A 200 4.96 -2.67 9.37
C GLY A 200 5.76 -3.91 8.92
N LYS A 201 5.49 -5.07 9.49
CA LYS A 201 6.17 -6.33 9.14
C LYS A 201 5.83 -6.81 7.72
N THR A 202 4.55 -6.79 7.35
CA THR A 202 4.07 -7.15 6.02
C THR A 202 4.68 -6.23 4.95
N GLY A 203 4.65 -4.91 5.18
CA GLY A 203 5.23 -3.94 4.25
C GLY A 203 6.75 -4.15 4.08
N GLY A 204 7.45 -4.43 5.18
CA GLY A 204 8.88 -4.75 5.15
C GLY A 204 9.21 -6.00 4.33
N ALA A 205 8.47 -7.09 4.55
CA ALA A 205 8.66 -8.34 3.83
C ALA A 205 8.42 -8.17 2.31
N VAL A 206 7.31 -7.51 1.93
CA VAL A 206 6.99 -7.24 0.52
C VAL A 206 8.07 -6.39 -0.13
N ASN A 207 8.55 -5.34 0.55
CA ASN A 207 9.60 -4.49 0.00
C ASN A 207 10.93 -5.21 -0.18
N SER A 208 11.30 -6.13 0.71
CA SER A 208 12.52 -6.94 0.53
C SER A 208 12.44 -7.69 -0.79
N VAL A 209 11.34 -8.41 -1.02
CA VAL A 209 11.12 -9.16 -2.26
C VAL A 209 11.18 -8.26 -3.49
N LEU A 210 10.55 -7.09 -3.44
CA LEU A 210 10.58 -6.14 -4.56
C LEU A 210 11.97 -5.59 -4.81
N ARG A 211 12.73 -5.30 -3.75
CA ARG A 211 14.11 -4.81 -3.87
C ARG A 211 15.02 -5.88 -4.45
N ASP A 212 14.83 -7.14 -4.04
CA ASP A 212 15.60 -8.27 -4.58
C ASP A 212 15.26 -8.51 -6.06
N SER A 213 13.98 -8.34 -6.45
CA SER A 213 13.51 -8.53 -7.83
C SER A 213 13.68 -7.33 -8.76
N THR A 214 13.91 -6.12 -8.26
CA THR A 214 13.95 -4.92 -9.14
C THR A 214 15.15 -4.05 -8.88
N GLY A 215 15.96 -4.39 -7.88
CA GLY A 215 16.95 -3.51 -7.29
C GLY A 215 16.35 -2.32 -6.52
N VAL A 216 15.03 -2.12 -6.56
CA VAL A 216 14.32 -0.91 -6.06
C VAL A 216 13.40 -1.24 -4.91
N GLY A 217 13.53 -0.50 -3.80
CA GLY A 217 12.54 -0.54 -2.73
C GLY A 217 11.22 0.10 -3.17
N LEU A 218 10.10 -0.46 -2.74
CA LEU A 218 8.73 0.04 -2.95
C LEU A 218 8.54 1.51 -2.55
N TRP A 219 9.38 2.01 -1.65
CA TRP A 219 9.30 3.35 -1.07
C TRP A 219 10.53 4.22 -1.34
N GLU A 220 11.43 3.78 -2.22
CA GLU A 220 12.43 4.69 -2.79
C GLU A 220 11.65 5.71 -3.62
N PRO A 221 11.75 7.02 -3.33
CA PRO A 221 11.12 8.03 -4.16
C PRO A 221 11.53 7.80 -5.61
N MET A 222 10.56 7.76 -6.53
CA MET A 222 10.83 7.80 -7.97
C MET A 222 11.84 8.89 -8.31
N LEU A 223 11.83 9.99 -7.55
CA LEU A 223 12.79 11.07 -7.67
C LEU A 223 14.22 10.72 -7.22
N VAL A 224 14.42 9.88 -6.19
CA VAL A 224 15.75 9.38 -5.80
C VAL A 224 16.39 8.70 -7.01
N ARG A 225 15.65 7.85 -7.73
CA ARG A 225 16.17 7.17 -8.92
C ARG A 225 16.28 8.04 -10.16
N VAL A 226 15.34 8.95 -10.36
CA VAL A 226 15.49 9.95 -11.43
C VAL A 226 16.73 10.76 -11.18
N MET A 227 16.99 11.18 -9.94
CA MET A 227 18.21 11.87 -9.58
C MET A 227 19.43 10.97 -9.76
N GLU A 228 19.45 9.75 -9.25
CA GLU A 228 20.55 8.78 -9.44
C GLU A 228 20.87 8.50 -10.92
N ARG A 229 19.87 8.22 -11.76
CA ARG A 229 20.10 8.00 -13.20
C ARG A 229 20.61 9.25 -13.92
N VAL A 230 20.18 10.42 -13.46
CA VAL A 230 20.41 11.68 -14.16
C VAL A 230 21.70 12.35 -13.71
N THR A 231 22.15 12.09 -12.49
CA THR A 231 23.36 12.66 -11.88
C THR A 231 24.50 11.66 -11.79
N GLY A 232 24.21 10.36 -11.66
CA GLY A 232 25.18 9.32 -11.35
C GLY A 232 25.43 9.14 -9.85
N ASP A 233 24.89 10.01 -8.98
CA ASP A 233 25.14 10.00 -7.54
C ASP A 233 24.02 9.29 -6.78
N ILE A 234 24.35 8.58 -5.69
CA ILE A 234 23.39 7.91 -4.80
C ILE A 234 22.75 8.94 -3.85
N PHE A 235 21.42 8.96 -3.79
CA PHE A 235 20.68 9.89 -2.91
C PHE A 235 19.82 9.15 -1.88
N THR A 236 19.82 9.64 -0.65
CA THR A 236 18.84 9.26 0.39
C THR A 236 17.52 10.01 0.20
N ALA A 237 16.44 9.49 0.79
CA ALA A 237 15.14 10.16 0.78
C ALA A 237 15.16 11.55 1.48
N ALA A 238 16.05 11.75 2.46
CA ALA A 238 16.21 13.03 3.14
C ALA A 238 16.94 14.05 2.24
N GLU A 239 17.96 13.61 1.50
CA GLU A 239 18.65 14.44 0.51
C GLU A 239 17.74 14.84 -0.64
N VAL A 240 16.88 13.94 -1.11
CA VAL A 240 15.88 14.28 -2.12
C VAL A 240 14.88 15.32 -1.61
N ASN A 241 14.44 15.23 -0.36
CA ASN A 241 13.57 16.27 0.22
C ASN A 241 14.28 17.63 0.30
N ARG A 242 15.56 17.65 0.71
CA ARG A 242 16.39 18.87 0.70
C ARG A 242 16.57 19.42 -0.72
N ALA A 243 16.80 18.56 -1.70
CA ALA A 243 16.90 18.95 -3.11
C ALA A 243 15.57 19.52 -3.63
N LEU A 244 14.44 18.92 -3.26
CA LEU A 244 13.10 19.41 -3.60
C LEU A 244 12.79 20.79 -2.98
N ASP A 245 13.35 21.10 -1.81
CA ASP A 245 13.19 22.42 -1.17
C ASP A 245 13.89 23.56 -1.95
N THR A 246 14.84 23.23 -2.84
CA THR A 246 15.50 24.23 -3.73
C THR A 246 14.63 24.64 -4.94
N LEU A 247 13.53 23.92 -5.16
CA LEU A 247 12.61 24.16 -6.26
C LEU A 247 11.60 25.26 -5.89
N THR A 248 11.21 26.05 -6.89
CA THR A 248 10.05 26.96 -6.74
C THR A 248 8.76 26.16 -6.56
N THR A 249 7.71 26.79 -6.02
CA THR A 249 6.41 26.14 -5.79
C THR A 249 5.88 25.43 -7.05
N SER A 250 5.92 26.10 -8.21
CA SER A 250 5.48 25.49 -9.48
C SER A 250 6.39 24.37 -9.97
N GLN A 251 7.70 24.46 -9.74
CA GLN A 251 8.64 23.38 -10.08
C GLN A 251 8.40 22.15 -9.20
N ARG A 252 8.23 22.36 -7.89
CA ARG A 252 7.95 21.29 -6.92
C ARG A 252 6.61 20.64 -7.24
N GLU A 253 5.59 21.42 -7.56
CA GLU A 253 4.28 20.91 -7.93
C GLU A 253 4.31 20.05 -9.20
N VAL A 254 4.97 20.53 -10.27
CA VAL A 254 5.13 19.75 -11.52
C VAL A 254 5.93 18.48 -11.28
N ILE A 255 7.02 18.54 -10.52
CA ILE A 255 7.84 17.36 -10.19
C ILE A 255 7.04 16.37 -9.33
N SER A 256 6.27 16.85 -8.35
CA SER A 256 5.42 15.99 -7.54
C SER A 256 4.31 15.32 -8.38
N LEU A 257 3.70 16.04 -9.33
CA LEU A 257 2.67 15.51 -10.25
C LEU A 257 3.25 14.51 -11.23
N ARG A 258 4.44 14.81 -11.73
CA ARG A 258 5.12 13.97 -12.70
C ARG A 258 5.57 12.65 -12.09
N PHE A 259 6.08 12.69 -10.86
CA PHE A 259 6.72 11.55 -10.20
C PHE A 259 5.90 10.99 -9.02
N GLY A 260 4.65 11.43 -8.85
CA GLY A 260 3.70 10.89 -7.87
C GLY A 260 4.10 11.12 -6.41
N LEU A 261 4.72 12.26 -6.09
CA LEU A 261 5.24 12.61 -4.76
C LEU A 261 4.23 13.34 -3.86
N HIS A 262 2.95 13.38 -4.23
CA HIS A 262 1.95 14.11 -3.46
C HIS A 262 1.66 13.45 -2.12
N THR A 263 1.60 14.29 -1.09
CA THR A 263 0.83 14.05 0.13
C THR A 263 -0.52 14.74 -0.06
N ARG A 264 -1.60 14.00 -0.32
CA ARG A 264 -2.94 14.61 -0.37
C ARG A 264 -3.62 14.52 1.01
N SER A 265 -3.65 15.67 1.70
CA SER A 265 -4.49 15.93 2.89
C SER A 265 -5.95 16.28 2.55
N SER A 266 -6.42 16.07 1.31
CA SER A 266 -7.81 16.35 0.94
C SER A 266 -8.22 15.53 -0.29
N ILE A 267 -8.81 14.36 -0.07
CA ILE A 267 -9.67 13.69 -1.06
C ILE A 267 -10.97 13.33 -0.34
N THR A 268 -12.06 13.96 -0.76
CA THR A 268 -13.41 13.78 -0.21
C THR A 268 -14.28 12.87 -1.09
N HIS A 269 -13.76 12.26 -2.17
CA HIS A 269 -14.57 11.41 -3.05
C HIS A 269 -13.95 10.04 -3.44
N PRO A 270 -14.73 8.94 -3.42
CA PRO A 270 -14.25 7.57 -3.70
C PRO A 270 -13.93 7.24 -5.18
N SER A 271 -14.08 8.18 -6.10
CA SER A 271 -13.96 7.97 -7.56
C SER A 271 -12.65 8.47 -8.17
N ASP A 272 -11.75 9.05 -7.38
CA ASP A 272 -10.47 9.53 -7.88
C ASP A 272 -9.55 8.36 -8.24
N LYS A 273 -9.13 8.31 -9.51
CA LYS A 273 -8.25 7.27 -10.05
C LYS A 273 -6.93 7.26 -9.27
N PRO A 274 -6.36 6.06 -8.98
CA PRO A 274 -5.08 5.98 -8.30
C PRO A 274 -4.01 6.69 -9.12
N GLU A 275 -3.20 7.49 -8.45
CA GLU A 275 -2.10 8.31 -8.97
C GLU A 275 -1.24 7.53 -9.99
N GLN A 276 -1.62 7.61 -11.27
CA GLN A 276 -0.74 7.36 -12.39
C GLN A 276 0.27 8.51 -12.47
N LEU A 277 1.52 8.20 -12.83
CA LEU A 277 2.47 9.22 -13.27
C LEU A 277 1.80 10.05 -14.34
N MET A 278 1.47 11.30 -14.01
CA MET A 278 0.69 12.11 -14.94
C MET A 278 1.57 12.42 -16.14
N LYS A 279 1.04 12.20 -17.34
CA LYS A 279 1.70 12.63 -18.58
C LYS A 279 1.75 14.16 -18.58
N LEU A 280 2.74 14.72 -19.29
CA LEU A 280 2.90 16.18 -19.35
C LEU A 280 1.63 16.90 -19.83
N ASP A 281 0.85 16.26 -20.70
CA ASP A 281 -0.42 16.78 -21.20
C ASP A 281 -1.54 16.76 -20.14
N GLU A 282 -1.53 15.76 -19.26
CA GLU A 282 -2.49 15.66 -18.15
C GLU A 282 -2.17 16.71 -17.07
N ILE A 283 -0.89 16.90 -16.76
CA ILE A 283 -0.41 17.95 -15.85
C ILE A 283 -0.74 19.33 -16.40
N ALA A 284 -0.52 19.53 -17.71
CA ALA A 284 -0.81 20.78 -18.40
C ALA A 284 -2.30 21.14 -18.31
N SER A 285 -3.17 20.17 -18.59
CA SER A 285 -4.62 20.32 -18.44
C SER A 285 -5.01 20.66 -17.00
N MET A 286 -4.44 19.96 -16.01
CA MET A 286 -4.78 20.16 -14.60
C MET A 286 -4.34 21.53 -14.06
N LEU A 287 -3.18 22.02 -14.50
CA LEU A 287 -2.63 23.32 -14.07
C LEU A 287 -3.05 24.49 -14.97
N GLY A 288 -3.91 24.25 -15.97
CA GLY A 288 -4.40 25.30 -16.88
C GLY A 288 -3.30 25.94 -17.74
N VAL A 289 -2.25 25.19 -18.08
CA VAL A 289 -1.09 25.66 -18.85
C VAL A 289 -0.79 24.74 -20.03
N THR A 290 0.09 25.15 -20.95
CA THR A 290 0.45 24.32 -22.11
C THR A 290 1.44 23.21 -21.74
N SER A 291 1.39 22.06 -22.44
CA SER A 291 2.36 20.96 -22.27
C SER A 291 3.79 21.40 -22.53
N LYS A 292 3.99 22.34 -23.45
CA LYS A 292 5.30 22.97 -23.70
C LYS A 292 5.81 23.71 -22.46
N ARG A 293 4.92 24.43 -21.76
CA ARG A 293 5.26 25.14 -20.51
C ARG A 293 5.58 24.15 -19.38
N ILE A 294 4.81 23.08 -19.23
CA ILE A 294 5.12 22.02 -18.25
C ILE A 294 6.47 21.39 -18.53
N ARG A 295 6.79 21.06 -19.79
CA ARG A 295 8.10 20.51 -20.17
C ARG A 295 9.25 21.47 -19.85
N GLN A 296 9.06 22.79 -20.03
CA GLN A 296 10.05 23.79 -19.64
C GLN A 296 10.26 23.84 -18.12
N ILE A 297 9.17 23.79 -17.34
CA ILE A 297 9.22 23.79 -15.87
C ILE A 297 9.91 22.52 -15.36
N GLU A 298 9.53 21.35 -15.87
CA GLU A 298 10.16 20.05 -15.57
C GLU A 298 11.65 20.08 -15.89
N SER A 299 12.03 20.53 -17.09
CA SER A 299 13.44 20.62 -17.51
C SER A 299 14.25 21.57 -16.60
N ALA A 300 13.66 22.70 -16.20
CA ALA A 300 14.32 23.64 -15.30
C ALA A 300 14.47 23.07 -13.88
N ALA A 301 13.46 22.33 -13.39
CA ALA A 301 13.50 21.67 -12.09
C ALA A 301 14.55 20.56 -12.08
N LEU A 302 14.58 19.70 -13.10
CA LEU A 302 15.58 18.63 -13.22
C LEU A 302 17.01 19.17 -13.31
N ARG A 303 17.23 20.33 -13.94
CA ARG A 303 18.55 20.99 -13.93
C ARG A 303 18.99 21.43 -12.53
N LYS A 304 18.06 21.97 -11.72
CA LYS A 304 18.35 22.34 -10.33
C LYS A 304 18.65 21.12 -9.47
N LEU A 305 17.86 20.06 -9.63
CA LEU A 305 18.08 18.79 -8.92
C LEU A 305 19.43 18.16 -9.32
N ARG A 306 19.86 18.29 -10.58
CA ARG A 306 21.20 17.86 -11.02
C ARG A 306 22.35 18.62 -10.39
N ALA A 307 22.16 19.91 -10.15
CA ALA A 307 23.18 20.78 -9.57
C ALA A 307 23.23 20.68 -8.04
N PHE A 308 22.32 19.93 -7.43
CA PHE A 308 22.28 19.74 -5.99
C PHE A 308 23.41 18.78 -5.59
N GLN A 309 24.43 19.32 -4.93
CA GLN A 309 25.51 18.55 -4.33
C GLN A 309 25.07 18.04 -2.96
N THR A 310 25.36 16.78 -2.66
CA THR A 310 25.25 16.25 -1.30
C THR A 310 26.44 16.76 -0.49
N ASP A 311 26.17 17.37 0.68
CA ASP A 311 27.23 17.60 1.67
C ASP A 311 27.76 16.22 2.09
N GLN A 312 29.06 15.96 1.88
CA GLN A 312 29.74 14.73 2.32
C GLN A 312 29.68 14.54 3.83
#